data_AF-A0A3Q1GVT4-F1
#
_entry.id   AF-A0A3Q1GVT4-F1
#
_cell.length_a   1.000
_cell.length_b   1.000
_cell.length_c   1.000
_cell.angle_alpha   90.00
_cell.angle_beta   90.00
_cell.angle_gamma   90.00
#
_symmetry.space_group_name_H-M   'P 1'
#
loop_
_entity.id
_entity.type
_entity.pdbx_description
1 polymer ?
#
loop_
_entity_poly.entity_id
_entity_poly.type
_entity_poly.pdbx_seq_one_letter_code
_entity_poly.pdbx_strand_id
1 'polypeptide(L)'
;CSKKIPGSNPGLGLGSFCMEFAYYTQAYLIIITSQSFLPTSSLCFSAGGYTVIQPNEARRSQIKTKEEAFQRWKEANRPPPVHLNPERLGGHVSESEARQKQLVNLRCSKLQKKLKKEELDRKKRQEEEEKLQKMKDEQREKVRARLKQPELFFSLLVKRRHDANSQGYRNI
;
A
#
# COMPACT_ATOMS: atom_id res chain seq x y z
N CYS A 1 -7.81 -12.32 20.17
CA CYS A 1 -6.67 -11.52 20.69
C CYS A 1 -6.09 -10.63 19.59
N SER A 2 -6.61 -9.41 19.49
CA SER A 2 -6.12 -8.38 18.55
C SER A 2 -4.87 -7.72 19.11
N LYS A 3 -3.80 -7.63 18.32
CA LYS A 3 -2.68 -6.71 18.61
C LYS A 3 -2.84 -5.45 17.76
N LYS A 4 -3.14 -4.35 18.46
CA LYS A 4 -3.18 -2.96 17.98
C LYS A 4 -1.79 -2.54 17.48
N ILE A 5 -1.74 -1.96 16.29
CA ILE A 5 -0.66 -1.09 15.83
C ILE A 5 -1.11 0.35 16.13
N PRO A 6 -0.35 1.16 16.89
CA PRO A 6 -0.68 2.57 17.09
C PRO A 6 0.01 3.44 16.04
N GLY A 7 -0.73 4.39 15.46
CA GLY A 7 -0.14 5.59 14.86
C GLY A 7 -0.19 5.70 13.34
N SER A 8 -1.38 5.75 12.74
CA SER A 8 -1.59 6.57 11.56
C SER A 8 -2.95 7.23 11.68
N ASN A 9 -2.97 8.56 11.81
CA ASN A 9 -4.18 9.38 11.75
C ASN A 9 -4.92 9.14 10.43
N PRO A 10 -6.22 8.81 10.45
CA PRO A 10 -7.10 8.99 9.31
C PRO A 10 -8.30 9.84 9.77
N GLY A 11 -8.25 11.14 9.52
CA GLY A 11 -9.37 11.99 9.90
C GLY A 11 -9.18 13.40 9.41
N LEU A 12 -9.79 13.67 8.27
CA LEU A 12 -10.42 14.90 7.78
C LEU A 12 -10.53 14.66 6.27
N GLY A 13 -11.53 13.95 5.78
CA GLY A 13 -12.91 14.43 5.78
C GLY A 13 -13.28 14.91 4.37
N LEU A 14 -12.99 14.10 3.35
CA LEU A 14 -13.56 14.23 2.01
C LEU A 14 -15.02 13.77 2.07
N GLY A 15 -15.85 14.57 2.72
CA GLY A 15 -17.26 14.29 2.96
C GLY A 15 -18.09 15.52 2.67
N SER A 16 -17.95 16.10 1.46
CA SER A 16 -18.88 17.15 1.02
C SER A 16 -18.96 17.32 -0.50
N PHE A 17 -18.64 16.29 -1.29
CA PHE A 17 -18.68 16.39 -2.77
C PHE A 17 -19.74 15.48 -3.44
N CYS A 18 -20.72 14.99 -2.67
CA CYS A 18 -21.77 14.10 -3.21
C CYS A 18 -23.18 14.71 -3.21
N MET A 19 -23.39 15.93 -2.73
CA MET A 19 -24.74 16.54 -2.64
C MET A 19 -24.98 17.75 -3.55
N GLU A 20 -23.98 18.25 -4.29
CA GLU A 20 -24.22 19.35 -5.25
C GLU A 20 -24.53 18.88 -6.67
N PHE A 21 -24.21 17.64 -7.03
CA PHE A 21 -24.48 17.11 -8.39
C PHE A 21 -25.96 16.78 -8.65
N ALA A 22 -26.78 16.62 -7.60
CA ALA A 22 -28.20 16.29 -7.74
C ALA A 22 -29.08 17.54 -8.02
N TYR A 23 -28.67 18.73 -7.55
CA TYR A 23 -29.42 19.96 -7.78
C TYR A 23 -29.15 20.58 -9.16
N TYR A 24 -27.97 20.33 -9.74
CA TYR A 24 -27.61 20.87 -11.05
C TYR A 24 -28.31 20.13 -12.21
N THR A 25 -28.69 18.86 -12.01
CA THR A 25 -29.38 18.06 -13.03
C THR A 25 -30.89 18.37 -13.10
N GLN A 26 -31.55 18.67 -11.97
CA GLN A 26 -32.96 19.08 -12.00
C GLN A 26 -33.16 20.48 -12.61
N ALA A 27 -32.25 21.43 -12.34
CA ALA A 27 -32.33 22.77 -12.93
C ALA A 27 -32.14 22.77 -14.46
N TYR A 28 -31.28 21.88 -14.98
CA TYR A 28 -31.06 21.77 -16.43
C TYR A 28 -32.24 21.16 -17.19
N LEU A 29 -33.01 20.25 -16.57
CA LEU A 29 -34.20 19.66 -17.21
C LEU A 29 -35.34 20.68 -17.38
N ILE A 30 -35.52 21.60 -16.43
CA ILE A 30 -36.59 22.63 -16.48
C ILE A 30 -36.32 23.66 -17.58
N ILE A 31 -35.06 24.03 -17.79
CA ILE A 31 -34.65 24.97 -18.84
C ILE A 31 -34.86 24.36 -20.25
N ILE A 32 -34.63 23.05 -20.41
CA ILE A 32 -34.86 22.38 -21.71
C ILE A 32 -36.36 22.29 -22.04
N THR A 33 -37.24 22.14 -21.05
CA THR A 33 -38.70 22.06 -21.30
C THR A 33 -39.38 23.40 -21.61
N SER A 34 -38.77 24.52 -21.25
CA SER A 34 -39.37 25.86 -21.41
C SER A 34 -39.04 26.54 -22.74
N GLN A 35 -38.04 26.05 -23.48
CA GLN A 35 -37.61 26.64 -24.76
C GLN A 35 -38.41 26.14 -25.98
N SER A 36 -39.52 25.41 -25.77
CA SER A 36 -40.33 24.81 -26.84
C SER A 36 -41.73 25.42 -26.98
N PHE A 37 -41.99 26.59 -26.38
CA PHE A 37 -43.28 27.26 -26.50
C PHE A 37 -43.14 28.65 -27.13
N LEU A 38 -42.90 28.68 -28.44
CA LEU A 38 -43.38 29.77 -29.27
C LEU A 38 -44.45 29.20 -30.21
N PRO A 39 -45.71 29.66 -30.11
CA PRO A 39 -46.76 29.25 -31.02
C PRO A 39 -46.62 30.09 -32.29
N THR A 40 -45.99 29.53 -33.33
CA THR A 40 -46.22 30.00 -34.70
C THR A 40 -47.16 29.03 -35.38
N SER A 41 -48.38 28.99 -34.85
CA SER A 41 -49.53 28.47 -35.57
C SER A 41 -49.84 29.41 -36.73
N SER A 42 -49.14 29.25 -37.87
CA SER A 42 -49.83 29.45 -39.15
C SER A 42 -50.79 28.27 -39.28
N LEU A 43 -52.01 28.48 -38.80
CA LEU A 43 -53.10 27.54 -38.90
C LEU A 43 -53.43 27.35 -40.39
N CYS A 44 -52.85 26.32 -41.00
CA CYS A 44 -53.43 25.66 -42.16
C CYS A 44 -53.91 24.30 -41.67
N PHE A 45 -55.06 24.31 -41.00
CA PHE A 45 -55.81 23.09 -40.74
C PHE A 45 -56.34 22.59 -42.08
N SER A 46 -55.67 21.59 -42.68
CA SER A 46 -56.27 20.78 -43.72
C SER A 46 -56.67 19.44 -43.11
N ALA A 47 -57.97 19.19 -43.10
CA ALA A 47 -58.50 17.85 -42.91
C ALA A 47 -57.86 16.90 -43.93
N GLY A 48 -57.13 15.88 -43.49
CA GLY A 48 -56.56 14.82 -44.33
C GLY A 48 -55.20 15.14 -44.99
N GLY A 49 -54.22 14.27 -44.77
CA GLY A 49 -52.96 14.20 -45.54
C GLY A 49 -51.73 14.75 -44.80
N TYR A 50 -50.74 13.90 -44.57
CA TYR A 50 -49.44 14.29 -44.00
C TYR A 50 -48.72 15.27 -44.94
N THR A 51 -48.35 16.46 -44.44
CA THR A 51 -47.54 17.42 -45.18
C THR A 51 -46.05 17.10 -45.02
N VAL A 52 -45.42 16.64 -46.10
CA VAL A 52 -43.97 16.46 -46.18
C VAL A 52 -43.32 17.83 -46.43
N ILE A 53 -42.65 18.37 -45.41
CA ILE A 53 -41.89 19.63 -45.55
C ILE A 53 -40.68 19.37 -46.46
N GLN A 54 -40.62 20.08 -47.58
CA GLN A 54 -39.55 19.89 -48.54
C GLN A 54 -38.21 20.42 -48.02
N PRO A 55 -37.11 19.70 -48.28
CA PRO A 55 -35.74 20.20 -48.21
C PRO A 55 -35.56 21.68 -48.60
N ASN A 56 -35.10 22.54 -47.66
CA ASN A 56 -34.65 23.88 -48.04
C ASN A 56 -33.29 23.77 -48.75
N GLU A 57 -33.31 23.88 -50.08
CA GLU A 57 -32.14 23.76 -50.95
C GLU A 57 -31.07 24.83 -50.68
N ALA A 58 -31.48 26.07 -50.37
CA ALA A 58 -30.55 27.15 -50.06
C ALA A 58 -29.76 26.88 -48.77
N ARG A 59 -30.40 26.27 -47.76
CA ARG A 59 -29.70 25.87 -46.53
C ARG A 59 -28.73 24.71 -46.79
N ARG A 60 -29.08 23.77 -47.67
CA ARG A 60 -28.19 22.65 -48.03
C ARG A 60 -26.96 23.12 -48.79
N SER A 61 -27.12 24.01 -49.78
CA SER A 61 -26.00 24.52 -50.56
C SER A 61 -25.02 25.30 -49.70
N GLN A 62 -25.50 26.09 -48.74
CA GLN A 62 -24.68 26.80 -47.75
C GLN A 62 -23.89 25.86 -46.84
N ILE A 63 -24.49 24.76 -46.39
CA ILE A 63 -23.80 23.77 -45.55
C ILE A 63 -22.70 23.07 -46.37
N LYS A 64 -22.98 22.70 -47.61
CA LYS A 64 -22.00 22.07 -48.51
C LYS A 64 -20.78 22.97 -48.74
N THR A 65 -21.00 24.26 -49.04
CA THR A 65 -19.91 25.21 -49.26
C THR A 65 -19.06 25.44 -48.01
N LYS A 66 -19.66 25.46 -46.82
CA LYS A 66 -18.92 25.58 -45.55
C LYS A 66 -18.07 24.34 -45.25
N GLU A 67 -18.57 23.15 -45.54
CA GLU A 67 -17.82 21.90 -45.36
C GLU A 67 -16.59 21.87 -46.29
N GLU A 68 -16.77 22.23 -47.56
CA GLU A 68 -15.67 22.31 -48.52
C GLU A 68 -14.60 23.33 -48.09
N ALA A 69 -15.01 24.50 -47.59
CA ALA A 69 -14.09 25.50 -47.06
C ALA A 69 -13.33 25.00 -45.82
N PHE A 70 -14.00 24.23 -44.95
CA PHE A 70 -13.39 23.64 -43.75
C PHE A 70 -12.36 22.56 -44.10
N GLN A 71 -12.65 21.69 -45.09
CA GLN A 71 -11.70 20.68 -45.54
C GLN A 71 -10.46 21.32 -46.19
N ARG A 72 -10.64 22.34 -47.02
CA ARG A 72 -9.52 23.11 -47.59
C ARG A 72 -8.65 23.76 -46.50
N TRP A 73 -9.28 24.30 -45.45
CA TRP A 73 -8.54 24.85 -44.31
C TRP A 73 -7.76 23.77 -43.55
N LYS A 74 -8.36 22.59 -43.33
CA LYS A 74 -7.69 21.47 -42.66
C LYS A 74 -6.48 20.97 -43.45
N GLU A 75 -6.60 20.89 -44.77
CA GLU A 75 -5.50 20.49 -45.66
C GLU A 75 -4.37 21.53 -45.67
N ALA A 76 -4.72 22.83 -45.76
CA ALA A 76 -3.75 23.92 -45.75
C ALA A 76 -3.01 24.08 -44.41
N ASN A 77 -3.67 23.76 -43.28
CA ASN A 77 -3.09 23.86 -41.94
C ASN A 77 -2.55 22.52 -41.41
N ARG A 78 -2.53 21.48 -42.25
CA ARG A 78 -2.00 20.17 -41.85
C ARG A 78 -0.49 20.30 -41.59
N PRO A 79 -0.01 20.05 -40.36
CA PRO A 79 1.42 20.03 -40.10
C PRO A 79 2.10 18.97 -40.98
N PRO A 80 3.30 19.25 -41.52
CA PRO A 80 4.04 18.25 -42.27
C PRO A 80 4.32 17.05 -41.36
N PRO A 81 4.24 15.81 -41.87
CA PRO A 81 4.64 14.63 -41.12
C PRO A 81 6.06 14.81 -40.60
N VAL A 82 6.20 14.84 -39.28
CA VAL A 82 7.52 14.93 -38.63
C VAL A 82 8.18 13.55 -38.76
N HIS A 83 8.95 13.36 -39.84
CA HIS A 83 9.80 12.19 -40.06
C HIS A 83 11.21 12.42 -39.51
N LEU A 84 11.30 13.04 -38.33
CA LEU A 84 12.57 13.12 -37.62
C LEU A 84 12.75 11.83 -36.85
N ASN A 85 13.93 11.20 -37.01
CA ASN A 85 14.34 10.16 -36.10
C ASN A 85 14.29 10.76 -34.69
N PRO A 86 13.53 10.17 -33.75
CA PRO A 86 13.46 10.72 -32.40
C PRO A 86 14.89 10.83 -31.87
N GLU A 87 15.23 12.02 -31.41
CA GLU A 87 16.48 12.24 -30.70
C GLU A 87 16.55 11.23 -29.56
N ARG A 88 17.66 10.48 -29.44
CA ARG A 88 17.84 9.49 -28.37
C ARG A 88 17.94 10.22 -27.03
N LEU A 89 16.79 10.50 -26.44
CA LEU A 89 16.66 11.11 -25.13
C LEU A 89 17.00 10.08 -24.04
N GLY A 90 18.29 9.93 -23.76
CA GLY A 90 18.81 9.29 -22.54
C GLY A 90 19.23 7.82 -22.64
N GLY A 91 20.16 7.45 -21.75
CA GLY A 91 20.65 6.09 -21.55
C GLY A 91 21.70 5.63 -22.57
N HIS A 92 22.98 5.66 -22.20
CA HIS A 92 24.07 5.04 -23.01
C HIS A 92 23.92 3.51 -23.11
N VAL A 93 23.08 2.91 -22.26
CA VAL A 93 22.97 1.46 -22.06
C VAL A 93 21.76 0.93 -22.83
N SER A 94 21.97 -0.15 -23.58
CA SER A 94 20.87 -0.88 -24.24
C SER A 94 19.89 -1.43 -23.19
N GLU A 95 18.61 -1.50 -23.54
CA GLU A 95 17.58 -2.09 -22.66
C GLU A 95 17.95 -3.50 -22.17
N SER A 96 18.54 -4.32 -23.05
CA SER A 96 19.01 -5.66 -22.71
C SER A 96 20.10 -5.66 -21.64
N GLU A 97 21.05 -4.75 -21.73
CA GLU A 97 22.13 -4.59 -20.76
C GLU A 97 21.60 -4.05 -19.43
N ALA A 98 20.64 -3.12 -19.47
CA ALA A 98 19.98 -2.62 -18.26
C ALA A 98 19.22 -3.74 -17.53
N ARG A 99 18.47 -4.57 -18.25
CA ARG A 99 17.78 -5.75 -17.69
C ARG A 99 18.75 -6.74 -17.08
N GLN A 100 19.86 -7.04 -17.77
CA GLN A 100 20.89 -7.94 -17.25
C GLN A 100 21.50 -7.43 -15.94
N LYS A 101 21.85 -6.13 -15.87
CA LYS A 101 22.38 -5.51 -14.65
C LYS A 101 21.38 -5.58 -13.50
N GLN A 102 20.10 -5.28 -13.76
CA GLN A 102 19.04 -5.39 -12.75
C GLN A 102 18.92 -6.81 -12.21
N LEU A 103 18.93 -7.83 -13.08
CA LEU A 103 18.85 -9.24 -12.68
C LEU A 103 20.03 -9.67 -11.81
N VAL A 104 21.26 -9.29 -12.21
CA VAL A 104 22.48 -9.60 -11.43
C VAL A 104 22.41 -8.92 -10.06
N ASN A 105 22.09 -7.63 -10.02
CA ASN A 105 21.99 -6.87 -8.78
C ASN A 105 20.94 -7.46 -7.83
N LEU A 106 19.77 -7.84 -8.36
CA LEU A 106 18.71 -8.48 -7.59
C LEU A 106 19.18 -9.81 -6.99
N ARG A 107 19.85 -10.65 -7.79
CA ARG A 107 20.39 -11.94 -7.33
C ARG A 107 21.42 -11.75 -6.23
N CYS A 108 22.39 -10.87 -6.44
CA CYS A 108 23.45 -10.58 -5.47
C CYS A 108 22.88 -10.02 -4.16
N SER A 109 21.95 -9.05 -4.24
CA SER A 109 21.30 -8.47 -3.07
C SER A 109 20.51 -9.52 -2.28
N LYS A 110 19.78 -10.41 -2.98
CA LYS A 110 19.02 -11.49 -2.34
C LYS A 110 19.93 -12.45 -1.59
N LEU A 111 21.08 -12.83 -2.17
CA LEU A 111 22.06 -13.69 -1.50
C LEU A 111 22.68 -13.00 -0.28
N GLN A 112 23.09 -11.74 -0.43
CA GLN A 112 23.68 -10.98 0.67
C GLN A 112 22.71 -10.83 1.86
N LYS A 113 21.43 -10.56 1.59
CA LYS A 113 20.39 -10.48 2.62
C LYS A 113 20.19 -11.80 3.36
N LYS A 114 20.24 -12.93 2.65
CA LYS A 114 20.13 -14.26 3.27
C LYS A 114 21.30 -14.54 4.20
N LEU A 115 22.53 -14.31 3.74
CA LEU A 115 23.74 -14.52 4.56
C LEU A 115 23.72 -13.68 5.84
N LYS A 116 23.41 -12.38 5.73
CA LYS A 116 23.29 -11.50 6.91
C LYS A 116 22.21 -11.98 7.88
N LYS A 117 21.08 -12.45 7.37
CA LYS A 117 20.01 -13.00 8.21
C LYS A 117 20.46 -14.26 8.94
N GLU A 118 21.09 -15.20 8.24
CA GLU A 118 21.58 -16.45 8.80
C GLU A 118 22.63 -16.21 9.89
N GLU A 119 23.55 -15.25 9.68
CA GLU A 119 24.54 -14.86 10.68
C GLU A 119 23.91 -14.27 11.95
N LEU A 120 22.93 -13.36 11.78
CA LEU A 120 22.20 -12.78 12.89
C LEU A 120 21.38 -13.83 13.65
N ASP A 121 20.69 -14.72 12.94
CA ASP A 121 19.91 -15.80 13.53
C ASP A 121 20.79 -16.82 14.25
N ARG A 122 22.02 -17.06 13.78
CA ARG A 122 23.00 -17.91 14.47
C ARG A 122 23.47 -17.26 15.77
N LYS A 123 23.84 -15.97 15.72
CA LYS A 123 24.29 -15.24 16.91
C LYS A 123 23.18 -15.17 17.96
N LYS A 124 21.96 -14.87 17.54
CA LYS A 124 20.79 -14.82 18.43
C LYS A 124 20.53 -16.17 19.12
N ARG A 125 20.58 -17.28 18.37
CA ARG A 125 20.44 -18.62 18.94
C ARG A 125 21.52 -18.93 19.96
N GLN A 126 22.77 -18.59 19.66
CA GLN A 126 23.88 -18.79 20.59
C GLN A 126 23.70 -17.98 21.89
N GLU A 127 23.32 -16.71 21.79
CA GLU A 127 23.01 -15.88 22.97
C GLU A 127 21.84 -16.42 23.80
N GLU A 128 20.81 -16.97 23.15
CA GLU A 128 19.67 -17.61 23.82
C GLU A 128 20.09 -18.92 24.53
N GLU A 129 20.92 -19.74 23.89
CA GLU A 129 21.46 -20.97 24.46
C GLU A 129 22.37 -20.68 25.67
N GLU A 130 23.25 -19.68 25.57
CA GLU A 130 24.12 -19.25 26.67
C GLU A 130 23.30 -18.74 27.87
N LYS A 131 22.26 -17.94 27.63
CA LYS A 131 21.33 -17.48 28.69
C LYS A 131 20.59 -18.66 29.33
N LEU A 132 20.10 -19.60 28.52
CA LEU A 132 19.42 -20.78 29.02
C LEU A 132 20.35 -21.65 29.86
N GLN A 133 21.59 -21.82 29.42
CA GLN A 133 22.59 -22.59 30.15
C GLN A 133 22.93 -21.93 31.49
N LYS A 134 23.12 -20.61 31.51
CA LYS A 134 23.33 -19.85 32.76
C LYS A 134 22.17 -20.03 33.74
N MET A 135 20.92 -19.91 33.27
CA MET A 135 19.75 -20.13 34.13
C MET A 135 19.69 -21.57 34.68
N LYS A 136 20.04 -22.58 33.87
CA LYS A 136 20.11 -23.98 34.32
C LYS A 136 21.19 -24.18 35.38
N ASP A 137 22.36 -23.57 35.21
CA ASP A 137 23.46 -23.71 36.17
C ASP A 137 23.14 -22.99 37.48
N GLU A 138 22.52 -21.81 37.43
CA GLU A 138 21.98 -21.14 38.62
C GLU A 138 20.93 -21.99 39.35
N GLN A 139 20.04 -22.67 38.62
CA GLN A 139 19.08 -23.58 39.23
C GLN A 139 19.78 -24.79 39.87
N ARG A 140 20.77 -25.39 39.20
CA ARG A 140 21.56 -26.51 39.74
C ARG A 140 22.31 -26.12 41.00
N GLU A 141 22.93 -24.94 41.03
CA GLU A 141 23.57 -24.34 42.21
C GLU A 141 22.58 -24.19 43.37
N LYS A 142 21.40 -23.61 43.11
CA LYS A 142 20.35 -23.45 44.12
C LYS A 142 19.90 -24.80 44.72
N VAL A 143 19.75 -25.83 43.88
CA VAL A 143 19.42 -27.19 44.35
C VAL A 143 20.54 -27.77 45.21
N ARG A 144 21.81 -27.68 44.76
CA ARG A 144 22.97 -28.16 45.53
C ARG A 144 23.10 -27.44 46.87
N ALA A 145 22.91 -26.12 46.88
CA ALA A 145 22.94 -25.34 48.11
C ALA A 145 21.84 -25.78 49.08
N ARG A 146 20.60 -25.97 48.59
CA ARG A 146 19.48 -26.47 49.41
C ARG A 146 19.73 -27.85 49.99
N LEU A 147 20.43 -28.74 49.29
CA LEU A 147 20.78 -30.07 49.78
C LEU A 147 21.94 -30.05 50.78
N LYS A 148 22.93 -29.16 50.59
CA LYS A 148 24.05 -29.01 51.52
C LYS A 148 23.65 -28.39 52.86
N GLN A 149 22.64 -27.51 52.88
CA GLN A 149 22.16 -26.87 54.12
C GLN A 149 21.74 -27.88 55.21
N PRO A 150 20.86 -28.87 54.96
CA PRO A 150 20.49 -29.88 55.95
C PRO A 150 21.65 -30.81 56.32
N GLU A 151 22.54 -31.15 55.38
CA GLU A 151 23.78 -31.92 55.65
C GLU A 151 24.73 -31.18 56.60
N LEU A 152 24.95 -29.89 56.35
CA LEU A 152 25.76 -29.02 57.22
C LEU A 152 25.10 -28.84 58.59
N PHE A 153 23.79 -28.68 58.63
CA PHE A 153 23.04 -28.58 59.86
C PHE A 153 23.11 -29.87 60.69
N PHE A 154 22.94 -31.03 60.05
CA PHE A 154 23.00 -32.34 60.71
C PHE A 154 24.41 -32.62 61.23
N SER A 155 25.45 -32.40 60.42
CA SER A 155 26.84 -32.57 60.85
C SER A 155 27.21 -31.63 62.01
N LEU A 156 26.71 -30.39 62.02
CA LEU A 156 26.89 -29.46 63.15
C LEU A 156 26.20 -29.97 64.43
N LEU A 157 25.01 -30.56 64.31
CA LEU A 157 24.30 -31.16 65.45
C LEU A 157 25.07 -32.37 66.01
N VAL A 158 25.56 -33.25 65.15
CA VAL A 158 26.38 -34.40 65.55
C VAL A 158 27.64 -33.94 66.26
N LYS A 159 28.32 -32.91 65.74
CA LYS A 159 29.53 -32.34 66.35
C LYS A 159 29.23 -31.74 67.73
N ARG A 160 28.17 -30.94 67.87
CA ARG A 160 27.73 -30.40 69.18
C ARG A 160 27.47 -31.51 70.20
N ARG A 161 26.84 -32.61 69.79
CA ARG A 161 26.58 -33.76 70.67
C ARG A 161 27.89 -34.45 71.10
N HIS A 162 28.82 -34.63 70.18
CA HIS A 162 30.13 -35.21 70.48
C HIS A 162 30.94 -34.32 71.45
N ASP A 163 30.95 -33.01 71.21
CA ASP A 163 31.67 -32.06 72.06
C ASP A 163 31.07 -31.99 73.48
N ALA A 164 29.73 -32.00 73.60
CA ALA A 164 29.04 -32.07 74.89
C ALA A 164 29.36 -33.37 75.66
N ASN A 165 29.37 -34.51 74.97
CA ASN A 165 29.79 -35.78 75.57
C ASN A 165 31.26 -35.73 76.01
N SER A 166 32.17 -35.17 75.19
CA SER A 166 33.59 -35.02 75.52
C SER A 166 33.84 -34.11 76.72
N GLN A 167 33.01 -33.09 76.93
CA GLN A 167 33.06 -32.25 78.13
C GLN A 167 32.52 -32.97 79.37
N GLY A 168 31.50 -33.81 79.22
CA GLY A 168 30.98 -34.64 80.32
C GLY A 168 32.01 -35.61 80.90
N TYR A 169 32.87 -36.21 80.07
CA TYR A 169 33.98 -37.07 80.51
C TYR A 169 35.18 -36.30 81.08
N ARG A 170 35.25 -34.98 80.91
CA ARG A 170 36.36 -34.14 81.40
C ARG A 170 36.12 -33.55 82.79
N ASN A 171 34.89 -33.61 83.30
CA ASN A 171 34.46 -33.04 84.58
C ASN A 171 34.15 -34.11 85.65
N ILE A 172 34.68 -35.33 85.47
CA ILE A 172 34.66 -36.45 86.44
C ILE A 172 36.12 -36.74 86.79
#